data_AF-A0A1C4ZZ89-F1
#
_entry.id   AF-A0A1C4ZZ89-F1
#
_cell.length_a   1.000
_cell.length_b   1.000
_cell.length_c   1.000
_cell.angle_alpha   90.00
_cell.angle_beta   90.00
_cell.angle_gamma   90.00
#
_symmetry.space_group_name_H-M   'P 1'
#
loop_
_entity.id
_entity.type
_entity.pdbx_description
1 polymer ?
#
loop_
_entity_poly.entity_id
_entity_poly.type
_entity_poly.pdbx_seq_one_letter_code
_entity_poly.pdbx_strand_id
1 'polypeptide(L)'
;MSLEPLLPAGCREALAVVDRYYRTAGSTELSQQAAATEAYQGMMRASVSAEGAVHAVAVALSQDFSHMRFILSGMVSGDYAAAQARTNRDAQTLRDVCGGS
;
A
#
# COMPACT_ATOMS: atom_id res chain seq x y z
N MET A 1 -11.08 -7.82 -31.26
CA MET A 1 -11.06 -8.15 -29.83
C MET A 1 -9.73 -7.66 -29.30
N SER A 2 -9.71 -6.58 -28.52
CA SER A 2 -8.47 -6.07 -27.92
C SER A 2 -8.15 -6.95 -26.71
N LEU A 3 -6.98 -7.60 -26.73
CA LEU A 3 -6.41 -8.24 -25.56
C LEU A 3 -5.89 -7.11 -24.66
N GLU A 4 -6.69 -6.69 -23.67
CA GLU A 4 -6.13 -5.90 -22.58
C GLU A 4 -4.98 -6.70 -21.96
N PRO A 5 -3.81 -6.09 -21.70
CA PRO A 5 -2.74 -6.76 -21.00
C PRO A 5 -3.28 -7.32 -19.68
N LEU A 6 -3.20 -8.64 -19.50
CA LEU A 6 -3.57 -9.26 -18.25
C LEU A 6 -2.52 -8.85 -17.22
N LEU A 7 -2.86 -7.84 -16.41
CA LEU A 7 -2.05 -7.48 -15.25
C LEU A 7 -1.81 -8.73 -14.37
N PRO A 8 -0.64 -8.86 -13.74
CA PRO A 8 -0.41 -9.93 -12.77
C PRO A 8 -1.51 -9.98 -11.70
N ALA A 9 -1.84 -11.18 -11.22
CA ALA A 9 -2.89 -11.38 -10.22
C ALA A 9 -2.65 -10.48 -8.99
N GLY A 10 -3.70 -9.79 -8.55
CA GLY A 10 -3.67 -8.86 -7.40
C GLY A 10 -3.17 -7.45 -7.69
N CYS A 11 -2.67 -7.14 -8.90
CA CYS A 11 -2.19 -5.80 -9.23
C CYS A 11 -3.26 -4.73 -9.18
N ARG A 12 -4.44 -5.01 -9.73
CA ARG A 12 -5.54 -4.03 -9.75
C ARG A 12 -5.95 -3.65 -8.33
N GLU A 13 -6.12 -4.64 -7.47
CA GLU A 13 -6.53 -4.46 -6.08
C GLU A 13 -5.45 -3.73 -5.27
N ALA A 14 -4.19 -4.15 -5.38
CA ALA A 14 -3.09 -3.52 -4.65
C ALA A 14 -2.86 -2.06 -5.08
N LEU A 15 -2.87 -1.77 -6.39
CA LEU A 15 -2.73 -0.40 -6.91
C LEU A 15 -3.90 0.49 -6.47
N ALA A 16 -5.13 -0.03 -6.49
CA ALA A 16 -6.30 0.72 -6.01
C ALA A 16 -6.19 1.12 -4.54
N VAL A 17 -5.56 0.27 -3.70
CA VAL A 17 -5.29 0.59 -2.29
C VAL A 17 -4.27 1.72 -2.16
N VAL A 18 -3.15 1.65 -2.89
CA VAL A 18 -2.13 2.72 -2.91
C VAL A 18 -2.74 4.05 -3.36
N ASP A 19 -3.50 4.03 -4.45
CA ASP A 19 -4.12 5.23 -4.99
C ASP A 19 -5.15 5.84 -4.03
N ARG A 20 -5.92 4.99 -3.34
CA ARG A 20 -6.84 5.45 -2.30
C ARG A 20 -6.08 6.11 -1.15
N TYR A 21 -5.01 5.49 -0.65
CA TYR A 21 -4.20 6.05 0.42
C TYR A 21 -3.72 7.47 0.09
N TYR A 22 -3.12 7.67 -1.08
CA TYR A 22 -2.62 9.01 -1.47
C TYR A 22 -3.73 10.04 -1.67
N ARG A 23 -4.94 9.63 -2.06
CA ARG A 23 -6.09 10.54 -2.15
C ARG A 23 -6.67 10.92 -0.79
N THR A 24 -6.63 10.02 0.20
CA THR A 24 -7.37 10.21 1.46
C THR A 24 -6.50 10.55 2.67
N ALA A 25 -5.18 10.34 2.62
CA ALA A 25 -4.30 10.62 3.75
C ALA A 25 -4.39 12.08 4.25
N GLY A 26 -4.59 13.04 3.34
CA GLY A 26 -4.73 14.45 3.71
C GLY A 26 -3.51 15.00 4.46
N SER A 27 -3.71 16.09 5.21
CA SER A 27 -2.64 16.80 5.92
C SER A 27 -2.73 16.71 7.45
N THR A 28 -3.75 16.06 8.00
CA THR A 28 -3.94 15.92 9.45
C THR A 28 -3.49 14.55 9.92
N GLU A 29 -2.99 14.46 11.15
CA GLU A 29 -2.60 13.17 11.75
C GLU A 29 -3.77 12.16 11.73
N LEU A 30 -4.98 12.64 12.07
CA LEU A 30 -6.19 11.82 12.07
C LEU A 30 -6.53 11.28 10.68
N SER A 31 -6.48 12.11 9.63
CA SER A 31 -6.75 11.66 8.26
C SER A 31 -5.69 10.69 7.76
N GLN A 32 -4.42 10.93 8.11
CA GLN A 32 -3.30 10.04 7.75
C GLN A 32 -3.44 8.69 8.44
N GLN A 33 -3.88 8.67 9.69
CA GLN A 33 -4.07 7.45 10.47
C GLN A 33 -5.23 6.63 9.91
N ALA A 34 -6.35 7.29 9.60
CA ALA A 34 -7.50 6.66 8.98
C ALA A 34 -7.12 6.04 7.62
N ALA A 35 -6.43 6.79 6.77
CA ALA A 35 -5.98 6.30 5.47
C ALA A 35 -4.98 5.13 5.59
N ALA A 36 -4.01 5.20 6.51
CA ALA A 36 -3.08 4.11 6.76
C ALA A 36 -3.80 2.85 7.29
N THR A 37 -4.83 3.02 8.12
CA THR A 37 -5.64 1.89 8.63
C THR A 37 -6.43 1.21 7.51
N GLU A 38 -7.10 1.99 6.66
CA GLU A 38 -7.80 1.47 5.49
C GLU A 38 -6.84 0.77 4.52
N ALA A 39 -5.66 1.36 4.30
CA ALA A 39 -4.67 0.82 3.39
C ALA A 39 -4.04 -0.47 3.91
N TYR A 40 -3.78 -0.58 5.22
CA TYR A 40 -3.36 -1.84 5.85
C TYR A 40 -4.38 -2.96 5.58
N GLN A 41 -5.66 -2.72 5.86
CA GLN A 41 -6.71 -3.72 5.63
C GLN A 41 -6.88 -4.04 4.13
N GLY A 42 -6.74 -3.02 3.28
CA GLY A 42 -6.78 -3.16 1.82
C GLY A 42 -5.67 -4.06 1.30
N MET A 43 -4.43 -3.82 1.73
CA MET A 43 -3.27 -4.62 1.31
C MET A 43 -3.33 -6.06 1.82
N MET A 44 -3.79 -6.27 3.06
CA MET A 44 -4.04 -7.63 3.58
C MET A 44 -5.05 -8.41 2.72
N ARG A 45 -6.08 -7.74 2.21
CA ARG A 45 -7.04 -8.38 1.27
C ARG A 45 -6.42 -8.60 -0.10
N ALA A 46 -5.72 -7.58 -0.64
CA ALA A 46 -5.09 -7.67 -1.95
C ALA A 46 -4.02 -8.78 -1.99
N SER A 47 -3.28 -9.01 -0.90
CA SER A 47 -2.28 -10.06 -0.83
C SER A 47 -2.86 -11.47 -0.96
N VAL A 48 -4.13 -11.70 -0.60
CA VAL A 48 -4.77 -13.03 -0.70
C VAL A 48 -4.94 -13.47 -2.15
N SER A 49 -5.23 -12.53 -3.05
CA SER A 49 -5.43 -12.78 -4.48
C SER A 49 -4.18 -12.50 -5.33
N ALA A 50 -3.10 -12.02 -4.70
CA ALA A 50 -1.86 -11.70 -5.37
C ALA A 50 -0.93 -12.91 -5.41
N GLU A 51 -0.13 -13.00 -6.48
CA GLU A 51 0.86 -14.07 -6.67
C GLU A 51 2.26 -13.48 -6.90
N GLY A 52 3.29 -14.31 -6.70
CA GLY A 52 4.68 -13.97 -7.01
C GLY A 52 5.15 -12.66 -6.37
N ALA A 53 5.75 -11.80 -7.18
CA ALA A 53 6.29 -10.51 -6.73
C ALA A 53 5.20 -9.57 -6.19
N VAL A 54 3.99 -9.61 -6.75
CA VAL A 54 2.87 -8.76 -6.30
C VAL A 54 2.46 -9.14 -4.89
N HIS A 55 2.41 -10.44 -4.57
CA HIS A 55 2.14 -10.91 -3.22
C HIS A 55 3.15 -10.38 -2.22
N ALA A 56 4.45 -10.53 -2.52
CA ALA A 56 5.52 -10.08 -1.64
C ALA A 56 5.45 -8.58 -1.36
N VAL A 57 5.21 -7.75 -2.39
CA VAL A 57 5.11 -6.31 -2.25
C VAL A 57 3.82 -5.89 -1.51
N ALA A 58 2.68 -6.55 -1.77
CA ALA A 58 1.44 -6.29 -1.06
C ALA A 58 1.57 -6.60 0.45
N VAL A 59 2.28 -7.67 0.81
CA VAL A 59 2.59 -8.01 2.20
C VAL A 59 3.51 -6.96 2.83
N ALA A 60 4.55 -6.50 2.14
CA ALA A 60 5.42 -5.44 2.64
C ALA A 60 4.64 -4.13 2.89
N LEU A 61 3.82 -3.72 1.92
CA LEU A 61 2.97 -2.54 2.04
C LEU A 61 1.95 -2.64 3.18
N SER A 62 1.40 -3.84 3.45
CA SER A 62 0.52 -4.01 4.60
C SER A 62 1.26 -3.77 5.93
N GLN A 63 2.50 -4.24 6.05
CA GLN A 63 3.33 -4.02 7.23
C GLN A 63 3.69 -2.55 7.39
N ASP A 64 4.06 -1.87 6.30
CA ASP A 64 4.35 -0.44 6.28
C ASP A 64 3.15 0.41 6.74
N PHE A 65 1.96 0.16 6.17
CA PHE A 65 0.74 0.84 6.61
C PHE A 65 0.37 0.54 8.06
N SER A 66 0.59 -0.71 8.52
CA SER A 66 0.40 -1.09 9.92
C SER A 66 1.35 -0.33 10.85
N HIS A 67 2.61 -0.16 10.45
CA HIS A 67 3.59 0.61 11.22
C HIS A 67 3.21 2.10 11.28
N MET A 68 2.86 2.68 10.14
CA MET A 68 2.41 4.08 10.06
C MET A 68 1.20 4.36 10.96
N ARG A 69 0.18 3.49 10.96
CA ARG A 69 -1.00 3.70 11.83
C ARG A 69 -0.65 3.63 13.32
N PHE A 70 0.35 2.84 13.72
CA PHE A 70 0.76 2.73 15.13
C PHE A 70 1.60 3.92 15.58
N ILE A 71 2.44 4.46 14.69
CA ILE A 71 3.14 5.73 14.95
C ILE A 71 2.10 6.84 15.14
N LEU A 72 1.19 6.99 14.18
CA LEU A 72 0.17 8.05 14.20
C LEU A 72 -0.86 7.90 15.34
N SER A 73 -1.02 6.69 15.90
CA SER A 73 -1.87 6.51 17.09
C SER A 73 -1.15 6.80 18.40
N GLY A 74 0.16 7.06 18.36
CA GLY A 74 1.01 7.13 19.55
C GLY A 74 1.24 5.79 20.26
N MET A 75 0.86 4.65 19.66
CA MET A 75 1.06 3.33 20.27
C MET A 75 2.52 2.89 20.19
N VAL A 76 3.23 3.35 19.17
CA VAL A 76 4.67 3.14 18.98
C VAL A 76 5.33 4.50 18.75
N SER A 77 6.48 4.72 19.37
CA SER A 77 7.34 5.87 19.04
C SER A 77 8.10 5.58 17.74
N GLY A 78 8.09 6.51 16.79
CA GLY A 78 8.79 6.35 15.53
C GLY A 78 8.77 7.59 14.65
N ASP A 79 9.66 7.60 13.65
CA ASP A 79 9.70 8.65 12.63
C ASP A 79 8.68 8.35 11.53
N TYR A 80 7.56 9.09 11.55
CA TYR A 80 6.50 8.97 10.55
C TYR A 80 6.98 9.33 9.15
N ALA A 81 7.84 10.35 9.00
CA ALA A 81 8.33 10.77 7.70
C ALA A 81 9.22 9.69 7.08
N ALA A 82 10.08 9.06 7.89
CA ALA A 82 10.88 7.93 7.43
C ALA A 82 10.01 6.70 7.09
N ALA A 83 8.95 6.43 7.84
CA ALA A 83 7.99 5.36 7.52
C ALA A 83 7.27 5.65 6.20
N GLN A 84 6.74 6.86 6.01
CA GLN A 84 6.10 7.27 4.77
C GLN A 84 7.04 7.20 3.57
N ALA A 85 8.31 7.58 3.73
CA ALA A 85 9.31 7.47 2.67
C ALA A 85 9.61 6.02 2.26
N ARG A 86 9.58 5.07 3.21
CA ARG A 86 9.67 3.62 2.91
C ARG A 86 8.42 3.15 2.14
N THR A 87 7.24 3.44 2.65
CA THR A 87 5.96 3.10 2.00
C THR A 87 5.89 3.64 0.58
N ASN A 88 6.39 4.85 0.33
CA ASN A 88 6.44 5.45 -1.00
C ASN A 88 7.35 4.68 -1.97
N ARG A 89 8.48 4.15 -1.49
CA ARG A 89 9.37 3.30 -2.30
C ARG A 89 8.71 1.97 -2.59
N ASP A 90 8.09 1.33 -1.61
CA ASP A 90 7.42 0.04 -1.81
C ASP A 90 6.18 0.18 -2.72
N ALA A 91 5.49 1.31 -2.66
CA ALA A 91 4.41 1.65 -3.58
C ALA A 91 4.93 1.85 -5.01
N GLN A 92 6.15 2.37 -5.19
CA GLN A 92 6.79 2.43 -6.50
C GLN A 92 7.17 1.03 -6.99
N THR A 93 7.76 0.20 -6.12
CA THR A 93 8.06 -1.20 -6.44
C THR A 93 6.79 -1.94 -6.89
N LEU A 94 5.64 -1.70 -6.25
CA LEU A 94 4.36 -2.27 -6.66
C LEU A 94 3.98 -1.85 -8.09
N ARG A 95 4.14 -0.56 -8.43
CA ARG A 95 3.88 -0.06 -9.78
C ARG A 95 4.81 -0.71 -10.79
N ASP A 96 6.07 -0.91 -10.44
CA ASP A 96 7.07 -1.50 -11.33
C ASP A 96 6.76 -2.97 -11.62
N VAL A 97 6.40 -3.77 -10.59
CA VAL A 97 6.05 -5.20 -10.78
C VAL A 97 4.69 -5.39 -11.45
N CYS A 98 3.78 -4.42 -11.34
CA CYS A 98 2.46 -4.48 -11.96
C CYS A 98 2.41 -3.89 -13.36
N GLY A 99 3.27 -2.92 -13.66
CA GLY A 99 3.40 -2.27 -14.96
C GLY A 99 4.29 -3.04 -15.93
N GLY A 100 4.50 -4.34 -15.69
CA GLY A 100 5.44 -5.20 -16.40
C GLY A 100 5.62 -4.81 -17.86
N SER A 101 6.84 -4.39 -18.19
CA SER A 101 7.38 -4.34 -19.55
C SER A 101 7.25 -5.69 -20.25
#